data_AF-A0A661TVI9-F1
#
_entry.id   AF-A0A661TVI9-F1
#
_cell.length_a   1.000
_cell.length_b   1.000
_cell.length_c   1.000
_cell.angle_alpha   90.00
_cell.angle_beta   90.00
_cell.angle_gamma   90.00
#
_symmetry.space_group_name_H-M   'P 1'
#
loop_
_entity.id
_entity.type
_entity.pdbx_description
1 polymer ?
#
loop_
_entity_poly.entity_id
_entity_poly.type
_entity_poly.pdbx_seq_one_letter_code
_entity_poly.pdbx_strand_id
1 'polypeptide(L)'
;MIKKRRILFVILIVFLLVLGILCYKLLINLPKSQSSQPVYTAVNQRGLNLLEPSEFLSSSTKGMMILIEFHEDITGLSNFVHMCSQRGIPTVLLVGSEFIQNHCEELKVLKKLGMEIGAGVNSKPFWDLPYEEQFDLMKGTKQVYEDCFGEDLKMFNSRYFGYDENTLKAAENLGIKYIFARGTTGERCTVYKPEEYNVKIISVSNISSSKFGTGSLCDYSYWARAGTPEDFEKKLFESLKYDKICPVSHTYLGGMKKEWNDAYLKFFDSANVEWKSLDEFTKAPDLILPFSKIPQNREVQYVQPKPVKSLEETENVNNPCSIEELIEEITEESTQESTESNLYGEYKIVMFHNNRGPMCLQAKEFFKEHNIKFKEVLTTDDNFAELLAKYRKNRPVSKGVSNSYEFYPFIFTEEASYSGFNEEIAEDLLEFVNSY
;
A
#
# COMPACT_ATOMS: atom_id res chain seq x y z
N MET A 1 -6.53 53.65 61.79
CA MET A 1 -5.97 52.34 61.36
C MET A 1 -6.74 51.64 60.23
N ILE A 2 -8.07 51.76 60.13
CA ILE A 2 -8.89 51.00 59.16
C ILE A 2 -8.65 51.40 57.68
N LYS A 3 -8.45 52.70 57.37
CA LYS A 3 -8.17 53.16 56.00
C LYS A 3 -6.86 52.60 55.41
N LYS A 4 -5.79 52.50 56.21
CA LYS A 4 -4.50 51.94 55.76
C LYS A 4 -4.59 50.45 55.42
N ARG A 5 -5.40 49.68 56.17
CA ARG A 5 -5.61 48.24 55.89
C ARG A 5 -6.37 48.00 54.58
N ARG A 6 -7.35 48.85 54.25
CA ARG A 6 -8.08 48.75 52.97
C ARG A 6 -7.18 49.03 51.76
N ILE A 7 -6.30 50.03 51.85
CA ILE A 7 -5.36 50.34 50.76
C ILE A 7 -4.36 49.19 50.56
N LEU A 8 -3.83 48.61 51.64
CA LEU A 8 -2.90 47.49 51.56
C LEU A 8 -3.55 46.25 50.91
N PHE A 9 -4.82 45.99 51.23
CA PHE A 9 -5.57 44.87 50.67
C PHE A 9 -5.85 45.02 49.17
N VAL A 10 -6.19 46.23 48.73
CA VAL A 10 -6.38 46.52 47.29
C VAL A 10 -5.06 46.36 46.52
N ILE A 11 -3.95 46.84 47.06
CA ILE A 11 -2.62 46.68 46.44
C ILE A 11 -2.26 45.20 46.31
N LEU A 12 -2.53 44.39 47.33
CA LEU A 12 -2.26 42.95 47.31
C LEU A 12 -3.07 42.23 46.22
N ILE A 13 -4.36 42.57 46.07
CA ILE A 13 -5.21 41.97 45.02
C ILE A 13 -4.71 42.34 43.63
N VAL A 14 -4.36 43.60 43.40
CA VAL A 14 -3.82 44.05 42.11
C VAL A 14 -2.50 43.34 41.81
N PHE A 15 -1.63 43.20 42.81
CA PHE A 15 -0.36 42.49 42.64
C PHE A 15 -0.56 41.01 42.27
N LEU A 16 -1.49 40.31 42.94
CA LEU A 16 -1.81 38.91 42.63
C LEU A 16 -2.42 38.73 41.24
N LEU A 17 -3.27 39.67 40.80
CA LEU A 17 -3.82 39.67 39.44
C LEU A 17 -2.73 39.86 38.38
N VAL A 18 -1.82 40.81 38.59
CA VAL A 18 -0.69 41.04 37.67
C VAL A 18 0.22 39.82 37.62
N LEU A 19 0.53 39.22 38.78
CA LEU A 19 1.35 38.01 38.86
C LEU A 19 0.68 36.82 38.14
N GLY A 20 -0.64 36.65 38.32
CA GLY A 20 -1.41 35.61 37.64
C GLY A 20 -1.39 35.76 36.11
N ILE A 21 -1.55 36.99 35.60
CA ILE A 21 -1.46 37.28 34.16
C ILE A 21 -0.06 37.00 33.63
N LEU A 22 0.99 37.33 34.40
CA LEU A 22 2.37 37.07 34.02
C LEU A 22 2.68 35.57 33.98
N CYS A 23 2.24 34.82 34.98
CA CYS A 23 2.37 33.35 35.02
C CYS A 23 1.60 32.68 33.88
N TYR A 24 0.39 33.15 33.56
CA TYR A 24 -0.40 32.64 32.44
C TYR A 24 0.28 32.89 31.10
N LYS A 25 0.85 34.09 30.89
CA LYS A 25 1.65 34.38 29.69
C LYS A 25 2.92 33.53 29.58
N LEU A 26 3.59 33.27 30.70
CA LEU A 26 4.75 32.37 30.75
C LEU A 26 4.35 30.92 30.43
N LEU A 27 3.20 30.46 30.93
CA LEU A 27 2.68 29.12 30.66
C LEU A 27 2.26 28.91 29.19
N ILE A 28 1.65 29.92 28.55
CA ILE A 28 1.30 29.84 27.12
C ILE A 28 2.55 29.93 26.23
N ASN A 29 3.57 30.67 26.67
CA ASN A 29 4.82 30.85 25.92
C ASN A 29 5.90 29.82 26.27
N LEU A 30 5.61 28.82 27.12
CA LEU A 30 6.48 27.66 27.24
C LEU A 30 6.51 26.98 25.87
N PRO A 31 7.69 26.84 25.23
CA PRO A 31 7.79 26.12 23.97
C PRO A 31 7.23 24.72 24.21
N LYS A 32 6.15 24.38 23.49
CA LYS A 32 5.65 23.01 23.44
C LYS A 32 6.87 22.14 23.14
N SER A 33 7.14 21.18 24.01
CA SER A 33 8.13 20.13 23.76
C SER A 33 7.75 19.47 22.43
N GLN A 34 8.38 19.95 21.36
CA GLN A 34 8.41 19.25 20.10
C GLN A 34 9.19 17.97 20.41
N SER A 35 8.55 16.82 20.23
CA SER A 35 9.29 15.57 20.21
C SER A 35 10.44 15.76 19.20
N SER A 36 11.66 15.53 19.66
CA SER A 36 12.88 15.71 18.88
C SER A 36 13.04 14.59 17.86
N GLN A 37 12.02 14.40 17.01
CA GLN A 37 12.18 13.60 15.80
C GLN A 37 13.06 14.43 14.83
N PRO A 38 14.13 13.86 14.27
CA PRO A 38 14.98 14.58 13.34
C PRO A 38 14.15 15.01 12.12
N VAL A 39 14.03 16.32 11.93
CA VAL A 39 13.47 16.90 10.70
C VAL A 39 14.57 16.85 9.65
N TYR A 40 14.42 15.97 8.67
CA TYR A 40 15.35 15.88 7.54
C TYR A 40 15.05 17.01 6.56
N THR A 41 15.96 17.97 6.44
CA THR A 41 15.91 19.03 5.43
C THR A 41 16.43 18.52 4.08
N ALA A 42 15.98 19.09 2.98
CA ALA A 42 16.46 18.75 1.64
C ALA A 42 17.98 19.00 1.52
N VAL A 43 18.79 17.95 1.61
CA VAL A 43 20.25 18.08 1.48
C VAL A 43 20.69 18.18 0.01
N ASN A 44 19.86 17.91 -1.01
CA ASN A 44 20.30 18.11 -2.39
C ASN A 44 19.17 18.35 -3.41
N GLN A 45 18.86 19.62 -3.66
CA GLN A 45 18.43 20.08 -4.99
C GLN A 45 19.54 19.93 -6.06
N ARG A 46 20.76 19.45 -5.70
CA ARG A 46 21.85 19.21 -6.68
C ARG A 46 21.47 18.24 -7.81
N GLY A 47 20.48 17.36 -7.63
CA GLY A 47 20.02 16.48 -8.70
C GLY A 47 19.51 17.23 -9.94
N LEU A 48 18.87 18.38 -9.75
CA LEU A 48 18.45 19.29 -10.84
C LEU A 48 19.63 20.03 -11.49
N ASN A 49 20.79 20.09 -10.84
CA ASN A 49 21.99 20.79 -11.33
C ASN A 49 23.03 19.83 -11.92
N LEU A 50 22.76 18.52 -11.98
CA LEU A 50 23.66 17.55 -12.61
C LEU A 50 23.55 17.56 -14.14
N LEU A 51 22.39 17.95 -14.67
CA LEU A 51 22.06 17.98 -16.09
C LEU A 51 21.05 19.10 -16.35
N GLU A 52 21.07 19.68 -17.56
CA GLU A 52 20.15 20.76 -17.91
C GLU A 52 18.72 20.19 -18.10
N PRO A 53 17.67 20.80 -17.53
CA PRO A 53 16.31 20.26 -17.61
C PRO A 53 15.82 19.96 -19.04
N SER A 54 16.34 20.68 -20.04
CA SER A 54 16.05 20.45 -21.46
C SER A 54 16.55 19.12 -21.99
N GLU A 55 17.59 18.53 -21.40
CA GLU A 55 18.19 17.26 -21.84
C GLU A 55 17.26 16.07 -21.58
N PHE A 56 16.23 16.25 -20.75
CA PHE A 56 15.24 15.21 -20.42
C PHE A 56 13.86 15.47 -21.01
N LEU A 57 13.68 16.57 -21.74
CA LEU A 57 12.41 16.83 -22.39
C LEU A 57 12.28 15.96 -23.64
N SER A 58 11.10 15.39 -23.83
CA SER A 58 10.85 14.46 -24.93
C SER A 58 9.43 14.62 -25.46
N SER A 59 9.26 14.31 -26.74
CA SER A 59 7.93 14.20 -27.36
C SER A 59 7.23 12.86 -27.06
N SER A 60 7.95 11.90 -26.47
CA SER A 60 7.43 10.60 -26.04
C SER A 60 7.96 10.24 -24.65
N THR A 61 7.08 9.76 -23.78
CA THR A 61 7.42 9.40 -22.39
C THR A 61 7.43 7.90 -22.21
N LYS A 62 8.47 7.36 -21.56
CA LYS A 62 8.51 5.99 -21.06
C LYS A 62 8.04 5.95 -19.61
N GLY A 63 7.19 4.99 -19.28
CA GLY A 63 6.59 4.87 -17.96
C GLY A 63 6.91 3.55 -17.27
N MET A 64 6.99 3.56 -15.94
CA MET A 64 6.92 2.36 -15.11
C MET A 64 6.01 2.65 -13.91
N MET A 65 4.92 1.90 -13.77
CA MET A 65 3.94 2.15 -12.70
C MET A 65 4.38 1.44 -11.41
N ILE A 66 4.57 2.20 -10.33
CA ILE A 66 5.02 1.65 -9.04
C ILE A 66 3.84 1.60 -8.08
N LEU A 67 3.64 0.47 -7.41
CA LEU A 67 2.58 0.25 -6.42
C LEU A 67 3.21 0.05 -5.04
N ILE A 68 2.56 0.55 -4.01
CA ILE A 68 2.90 0.32 -2.61
C ILE A 68 1.65 -0.16 -1.89
N GLU A 69 1.77 -1.29 -1.19
CA GLU A 69 0.73 -1.78 -0.28
C GLU A 69 1.32 -2.17 1.07
N PHE A 70 0.54 -1.93 2.12
CA PHE A 70 0.84 -2.31 3.50
C PHE A 70 -0.43 -2.41 4.39
N HIS A 71 -1.64 -2.33 3.82
CA HIS A 71 -2.90 -2.63 4.53
C HIS A 71 -3.15 -4.13 4.55
N GLU A 72 -3.96 -4.60 5.51
CA GLU A 72 -4.42 -6.00 5.52
C GLU A 72 -5.42 -6.28 4.38
N ASP A 73 -6.14 -5.25 3.92
CA ASP A 73 -7.05 -5.36 2.79
C ASP A 73 -6.29 -5.17 1.47
N ILE A 74 -6.24 -6.25 0.69
CA ILE A 74 -5.55 -6.33 -0.61
C ILE A 74 -6.44 -5.89 -1.78
N THR A 75 -7.72 -5.59 -1.56
CA THR A 75 -8.69 -5.23 -2.62
C THR A 75 -8.19 -4.08 -3.49
N GLY A 76 -7.61 -3.04 -2.88
CA GLY A 76 -7.02 -1.93 -3.61
C GLY A 76 -5.92 -2.34 -4.57
N LEU A 77 -5.04 -3.23 -4.13
CA LEU A 77 -3.95 -3.73 -4.97
C LEU A 77 -4.50 -4.47 -6.19
N SER A 78 -5.49 -5.32 -5.97
CA SER A 78 -6.05 -6.17 -7.03
C SER A 78 -6.83 -5.37 -8.06
N ASN A 79 -7.62 -4.40 -7.62
CA ASN A 79 -8.27 -3.44 -8.51
C ASN A 79 -7.24 -2.72 -9.39
N PHE A 80 -6.14 -2.25 -8.79
CA PHE A 80 -5.11 -1.51 -9.51
C PHE A 80 -4.35 -2.39 -10.50
N VAL A 81 -3.97 -3.59 -10.09
CA VAL A 81 -3.25 -4.54 -10.96
C VAL A 81 -4.14 -4.95 -12.13
N HIS A 82 -5.42 -5.23 -11.89
CA HIS A 82 -6.37 -5.56 -12.94
C HIS A 82 -6.57 -4.40 -13.93
N MET A 83 -6.73 -3.16 -13.45
CA MET A 83 -6.89 -2.02 -14.35
C MET A 83 -5.66 -1.81 -15.25
N CYS A 84 -4.47 -2.13 -14.73
CA CYS A 84 -3.21 -2.05 -15.46
C CYS A 84 -3.08 -3.20 -16.47
N SER A 85 -3.43 -4.43 -16.06
CA SER A 85 -3.32 -5.61 -16.93
C SER A 85 -4.25 -5.52 -18.14
N GLN A 86 -5.48 -5.03 -17.96
CA GLN A 86 -6.43 -4.75 -19.05
C GLN A 86 -5.88 -3.79 -20.12
N ARG A 87 -4.89 -2.97 -19.75
CA ARG A 87 -4.25 -1.96 -20.60
C ARG A 87 -2.84 -2.35 -21.03
N GLY A 88 -2.38 -3.55 -20.67
CA GLY A 88 -1.02 -4.01 -20.92
C GLY A 88 0.05 -3.16 -20.23
N ILE A 89 -0.25 -2.58 -19.07
CA ILE A 89 0.66 -1.74 -18.27
C ILE A 89 1.39 -2.63 -17.25
N PRO A 90 2.71 -2.86 -17.37
CA PRO A 90 3.46 -3.56 -16.35
C PRO A 90 3.56 -2.74 -15.07
N THR A 91 3.47 -3.41 -13.93
CA THR A 91 3.53 -2.77 -12.61
C THR A 91 4.68 -3.34 -11.78
N VAL A 92 5.22 -2.50 -10.88
CA VAL A 92 6.20 -2.90 -9.87
C VAL A 92 5.60 -2.66 -8.49
N LEU A 93 5.33 -3.74 -7.76
CA LEU A 93 4.83 -3.69 -6.39
C LEU A 93 5.98 -3.70 -5.39
N LEU A 94 5.93 -2.81 -4.39
CA LEU A 94 6.87 -2.74 -3.28
C LEU A 94 6.11 -2.93 -1.96
N VAL A 95 6.37 -4.05 -1.28
CA VAL A 95 5.64 -4.48 -0.07
C VAL A 95 6.58 -4.90 1.07
N GLY A 96 6.08 -4.87 2.30
CA GLY A 96 6.82 -5.33 3.46
C GLY A 96 6.76 -6.86 3.63
N SER A 97 7.71 -7.42 4.39
CA SER A 97 7.76 -8.87 4.68
C SER A 97 6.46 -9.42 5.27
N GLU A 98 5.85 -8.68 6.21
CA GLU A 98 4.59 -9.08 6.84
C GLU A 98 3.44 -9.19 5.83
N PHE A 99 3.35 -8.22 4.90
CA PHE A 99 2.35 -8.25 3.84
C PHE A 99 2.56 -9.45 2.89
N ILE A 100 3.81 -9.76 2.55
CA ILE A 100 4.15 -10.95 1.74
C ILE A 100 3.69 -12.22 2.45
N GLN A 101 3.95 -12.34 3.76
CA GLN A 101 3.58 -13.53 4.53
C GLN A 101 2.05 -13.70 4.60
N ASN A 102 1.32 -12.60 4.77
CA ASN A 102 -0.13 -12.63 4.93
C ASN A 102 -0.87 -12.86 3.62
N HIS A 103 -0.27 -12.53 2.47
CA HIS A 103 -0.93 -12.56 1.15
C HIS A 103 -0.13 -13.31 0.08
N CYS A 104 0.66 -14.31 0.48
CA CYS A 104 1.60 -14.97 -0.43
C CYS A 104 0.90 -15.59 -1.65
N GLU A 105 -0.25 -16.26 -1.45
CA GLU A 105 -0.97 -16.93 -2.54
C GLU A 105 -1.66 -15.92 -3.47
N GLU A 106 -2.28 -14.89 -2.91
CA GLU A 106 -2.89 -13.79 -3.68
C GLU A 106 -1.83 -13.05 -4.51
N LEU A 107 -0.66 -12.80 -3.93
CA LEU A 107 0.45 -12.16 -4.63
C LEU A 107 1.00 -13.02 -5.77
N LYS A 108 1.08 -14.35 -5.60
CA LYS A 108 1.44 -15.28 -6.70
C LYS A 108 0.44 -15.21 -7.85
N VAL A 109 -0.85 -15.05 -7.55
CA VAL A 109 -1.88 -14.87 -8.58
C VAL A 109 -1.69 -13.53 -9.29
N LEU A 110 -1.59 -12.43 -8.55
CA LEU A 110 -1.43 -11.09 -9.13
C LEU A 110 -0.15 -10.96 -9.95
N LYS A 111 0.92 -11.69 -9.61
CA LYS A 111 2.15 -11.76 -10.40
C LYS A 111 1.91 -12.27 -11.83
N LYS A 112 0.93 -13.16 -12.03
CA LYS A 112 0.56 -13.68 -13.37
C LYS A 112 -0.04 -12.59 -14.26
N LEU A 113 -0.55 -11.50 -13.69
CA LEU A 113 -1.09 -10.35 -14.42
C LEU A 113 -0.02 -9.35 -14.89
N GLY A 114 1.26 -9.73 -14.88
CA GLY A 114 2.36 -8.89 -15.35
C GLY A 114 2.95 -7.95 -14.29
N MET A 115 2.68 -8.22 -13.01
CA MET A 115 3.23 -7.49 -11.88
C MET A 115 4.58 -8.08 -11.46
N GLU A 116 5.61 -7.24 -11.36
CA GLU A 116 6.85 -7.58 -10.67
C GLU A 116 6.74 -7.19 -9.19
N ILE A 117 7.30 -8.02 -8.30
CA ILE A 117 7.19 -7.82 -6.85
C ILE A 117 8.59 -7.62 -6.28
N GLY A 118 8.76 -6.53 -5.54
CA GLY A 118 9.88 -6.24 -4.67
C GLY A 118 9.47 -6.26 -3.21
N ALA A 119 10.47 -6.29 -2.34
CA ALA A 119 10.28 -6.35 -0.90
C ALA A 119 11.04 -5.21 -0.21
N GLY A 120 10.58 -4.79 0.96
CA GLY A 120 11.19 -3.68 1.65
C GLY A 120 10.91 -3.62 3.14
N VAL A 121 11.58 -2.68 3.81
CA VAL A 121 11.41 -2.41 5.24
C VAL A 121 10.70 -1.09 5.44
N ASN A 122 9.38 -1.17 5.69
CA ASN A 122 8.51 0.00 5.80
C ASN A 122 8.51 0.65 7.20
N SER A 123 9.15 0.03 8.19
CA SER A 123 9.15 0.52 9.58
C SER A 123 10.06 1.74 9.80
N LYS A 124 11.22 1.80 9.12
CA LYS A 124 12.21 2.87 9.30
C LYS A 124 12.95 3.21 8.00
N PRO A 125 13.37 4.47 7.79
CA PRO A 125 14.25 4.82 6.68
C PRO A 125 15.66 4.27 6.95
N PHE A 126 16.39 3.92 5.89
CA PHE A 126 17.74 3.37 6.02
C PHE A 126 18.86 4.41 6.13
N TRP A 127 18.52 5.71 6.10
CA TRP A 127 19.51 6.76 6.25
C TRP A 127 20.27 6.64 7.57
N ASP A 128 21.60 6.59 7.47
CA ASP A 128 22.52 6.63 8.60
C ASP A 128 22.42 5.40 9.53
N LEU A 129 21.73 4.34 9.10
CA LEU A 129 21.74 3.06 9.81
C LEU A 129 23.09 2.37 9.61
N PRO A 130 23.64 1.74 10.66
CA PRO A 130 24.85 0.94 10.52
C PRO A 130 24.69 -0.17 9.47
N TYR A 131 25.77 -0.49 8.77
CA TYR A 131 25.79 -1.51 7.72
C TYR A 131 25.20 -2.85 8.21
N GLU A 132 25.63 -3.36 9.36
CA GLU A 132 25.16 -4.65 9.88
C GLU A 132 23.64 -4.65 10.12
N GLU A 133 23.07 -3.54 10.62
CA GLU A 133 21.62 -3.43 10.82
C GLU A 133 20.87 -3.44 9.48
N GLN A 134 21.35 -2.68 8.49
CA GLN A 134 20.73 -2.69 7.15
C GLN A 134 20.84 -4.07 6.50
N PHE A 135 22.01 -4.71 6.60
CA PHE A 135 22.27 -6.02 6.03
C PHE A 135 21.34 -7.08 6.62
N ASP A 136 21.22 -7.15 7.95
CA ASP A 136 20.36 -8.13 8.62
C ASP A 136 18.88 -7.93 8.28
N LEU A 137 18.42 -6.67 8.23
CA LEU A 137 17.05 -6.34 7.85
C LEU A 137 16.75 -6.71 6.39
N MET A 138 17.67 -6.42 5.47
CA MET A 138 17.55 -6.78 4.06
C MET A 138 17.58 -8.29 3.86
N LYS A 139 18.48 -8.99 4.55
CA LYS A 139 18.61 -10.44 4.50
C LYS A 139 17.34 -11.14 4.99
N GLY A 140 16.80 -10.72 6.13
CA GLY A 140 15.54 -11.27 6.66
C GLY A 140 14.36 -11.02 5.71
N THR A 141 14.29 -9.83 5.12
CA THR A 141 13.25 -9.49 4.14
C THR A 141 13.37 -10.30 2.85
N LYS A 142 14.60 -10.50 2.35
CA LYS A 142 14.90 -11.34 1.19
C LYS A 142 14.48 -12.79 1.43
N GLN A 143 14.77 -13.35 2.61
CA GLN A 143 14.38 -14.71 2.94
C GLN A 143 12.86 -14.91 2.86
N VAL A 144 12.09 -13.98 3.45
CA VAL A 144 10.61 -14.06 3.40
C VAL A 144 10.08 -14.02 1.97
N TYR A 145 10.66 -13.17 1.12
CA TYR A 145 10.31 -13.12 -0.30
C TYR A 145 10.60 -14.44 -1.01
N GLU A 146 11.81 -14.98 -0.82
CA GLU A 146 12.26 -16.22 -1.45
C GLU A 146 11.46 -17.43 -1.00
N ASP A 147 11.09 -17.49 0.29
CA ASP A 147 10.24 -18.55 0.83
C ASP A 147 8.85 -18.52 0.19
N CYS A 148 8.30 -17.33 -0.09
CA CYS A 148 7.00 -17.20 -0.73
C CYS A 148 7.05 -17.51 -2.23
N PHE A 149 7.97 -16.89 -2.99
CA PHE A 149 7.95 -16.93 -4.45
C PHE A 149 8.87 -17.98 -5.08
N GLY A 150 9.82 -18.53 -4.33
CA GLY A 150 10.81 -19.48 -4.84
C GLY A 150 11.80 -18.88 -5.85
N GLU A 151 11.96 -17.55 -5.88
CA GLU A 151 12.87 -16.83 -6.77
C GLU A 151 13.64 -15.72 -6.04
N ASP A 152 14.82 -15.37 -6.56
CA ASP A 152 15.68 -14.35 -5.97
C ASP A 152 15.04 -12.96 -5.93
N LEU A 153 15.10 -12.29 -4.77
CA LEU A 153 14.68 -10.90 -4.66
C LEU A 153 15.53 -9.97 -5.53
N LYS A 154 14.93 -9.36 -6.56
CA LYS A 154 15.63 -8.45 -7.49
C LYS A 154 15.72 -7.00 -7.01
N MET A 155 14.75 -6.53 -6.25
CA MET A 155 14.60 -5.10 -5.94
C MET A 155 14.20 -4.87 -4.49
N PHE A 156 14.68 -3.78 -3.90
CA PHE A 156 14.44 -3.47 -2.49
C PHE A 156 14.19 -1.98 -2.24
N ASN A 157 13.39 -1.68 -1.21
CA ASN A 157 13.18 -0.33 -0.70
C ASN A 157 13.14 -0.28 0.84
N SER A 158 13.35 0.91 1.40
CA SER A 158 12.99 1.18 2.80
C SER A 158 11.88 2.23 2.88
N ARG A 159 11.40 2.50 4.10
CA ARG A 159 10.50 3.62 4.39
C ARG A 159 11.03 4.92 3.78
N TYR A 160 10.11 5.69 3.19
CA TYR A 160 10.39 6.94 2.47
C TYR A 160 11.34 6.83 1.28
N PHE A 161 11.59 5.60 0.79
CA PHE A 161 12.64 5.32 -0.19
C PHE A 161 14.02 5.80 0.29
N GLY A 162 14.27 5.62 1.59
CA GLY A 162 15.55 5.95 2.23
C GLY A 162 16.63 4.95 1.83
N TYR A 163 17.82 5.46 1.53
CA TYR A 163 18.98 4.64 1.21
C TYR A 163 20.26 5.43 1.44
N ASP A 164 21.36 4.72 1.66
CA ASP A 164 22.72 5.26 1.67
C ASP A 164 23.73 4.24 1.11
N GLU A 165 25.01 4.53 1.26
CA GLU A 165 26.06 3.65 0.73
C GLU A 165 26.03 2.26 1.36
N ASN A 166 25.67 2.17 2.65
CA ASN A 166 25.56 0.88 3.33
C ASN A 166 24.44 0.04 2.72
N THR A 167 23.35 0.68 2.28
CA THR A 167 22.27 0.00 1.55
C THR A 167 22.77 -0.64 0.27
N LEU A 168 23.63 0.05 -0.49
CA LEU A 168 24.18 -0.47 -1.75
C LEU A 168 25.18 -1.61 -1.53
N LYS A 169 26.04 -1.49 -0.51
CA LYS A 169 26.96 -2.56 -0.10
C LYS A 169 26.17 -3.82 0.30
N ALA A 170 25.12 -3.65 1.11
CA ALA A 170 24.28 -4.75 1.53
C ALA A 170 23.52 -5.37 0.35
N ALA A 171 22.97 -4.55 -0.55
CA ALA A 171 22.29 -5.01 -1.75
C ALA A 171 23.21 -5.86 -2.65
N GLU A 172 24.45 -5.40 -2.89
CA GLU A 172 25.44 -6.14 -3.68
C GLU A 172 25.77 -7.49 -3.04
N ASN A 173 26.04 -7.51 -1.73
CA ASN A 173 26.34 -8.75 -1.00
C ASN A 173 25.16 -9.73 -0.97
N LEU A 174 23.93 -9.25 -1.10
CA LEU A 174 22.71 -10.06 -1.13
C LEU A 174 22.22 -10.36 -2.55
N GLY A 175 22.93 -9.90 -3.59
CA GLY A 175 22.54 -10.10 -4.98
C GLY A 175 21.31 -9.30 -5.45
N ILE A 176 20.91 -8.28 -4.69
CA ILE A 176 19.77 -7.40 -5.03
C ILE A 176 20.24 -6.38 -6.07
N LYS A 177 19.54 -6.32 -7.21
CA LYS A 177 19.97 -5.56 -8.39
C LYS A 177 19.52 -4.10 -8.36
N TYR A 178 18.37 -3.83 -7.74
CA TYR A 178 17.72 -2.52 -7.81
C TYR A 178 17.37 -1.99 -6.41
N ILE A 179 17.72 -0.74 -6.14
CA ILE A 179 17.29 -0.01 -4.95
C ILE A 179 16.39 1.15 -5.36
N PHE A 180 15.18 1.19 -4.81
CA PHE A 180 14.27 2.31 -5.01
C PHE A 180 14.62 3.45 -4.07
N ALA A 181 14.73 4.65 -4.64
CA ALA A 181 15.19 5.84 -3.97
C ALA A 181 14.19 6.98 -4.13
N ARG A 182 14.13 7.86 -3.13
CA ARG A 182 13.32 9.08 -3.20
C ARG A 182 13.80 9.93 -4.37
N GLY A 183 12.85 10.54 -5.07
CA GLY A 183 13.12 11.26 -6.31
C GLY A 183 14.05 12.46 -6.17
N THR A 184 14.93 12.63 -7.16
CA THR A 184 16.00 13.65 -7.17
C THR A 184 15.95 14.61 -8.37
N THR A 185 15.10 14.30 -9.36
CA THR A 185 15.07 14.98 -10.67
C THR A 185 13.68 15.56 -11.00
N GLY A 186 12.97 16.04 -9.97
CA GLY A 186 11.59 16.51 -10.13
C GLY A 186 10.66 15.38 -10.56
N GLU A 187 9.72 15.66 -11.46
CA GLU A 187 8.74 14.67 -11.91
C GLU A 187 9.35 13.59 -12.83
N ARG A 188 10.59 13.78 -13.30
CA ARG A 188 11.33 12.77 -14.05
C ARG A 188 11.80 11.64 -13.14
N CYS A 189 11.65 10.41 -13.60
CA CYS A 189 12.27 9.22 -13.00
C CYS A 189 13.71 9.04 -13.52
N THR A 190 14.68 8.75 -12.64
CA THR A 190 16.09 8.63 -13.03
C THR A 190 16.73 7.34 -12.53
N VAL A 191 17.36 6.61 -13.44
CA VAL A 191 18.12 5.38 -13.13
C VAL A 191 19.61 5.73 -13.04
N TYR A 192 20.15 5.73 -11.83
CA TYR A 192 21.58 5.88 -11.60
C TYR A 192 22.27 4.53 -11.49
N LYS A 193 23.53 4.49 -11.95
CA LYS A 193 24.43 3.37 -11.75
C LYS A 193 25.71 3.87 -11.06
N PRO A 194 25.88 3.60 -9.76
CA PRO A 194 27.15 3.79 -9.08
C PRO A 194 28.29 3.06 -9.80
N GLU A 195 29.46 3.67 -9.87
CA GLU A 195 30.68 3.04 -10.41
C GLU A 195 31.19 1.93 -9.48
N GLU A 196 30.99 2.11 -8.17
CA GLU A 196 31.56 1.27 -7.12
C GLU A 196 30.77 -0.01 -6.86
N TYR A 197 29.49 -0.06 -7.23
CA TYR A 197 28.58 -1.14 -6.85
C TYR A 197 27.87 -1.73 -8.06
N ASN A 198 27.66 -3.04 -8.09
CA ASN A 198 26.85 -3.72 -9.12
C ASN A 198 25.32 -3.58 -8.91
N VAL A 199 24.87 -2.47 -8.34
CA VAL A 199 23.47 -2.18 -8.03
C VAL A 199 23.02 -0.97 -8.85
N LYS A 200 21.76 -0.88 -9.25
CA LYS A 200 21.16 0.32 -9.87
C LYS A 200 20.22 1.01 -8.88
N ILE A 201 20.20 2.33 -8.91
CA ILE A 201 19.31 3.14 -8.07
C ILE A 201 18.20 3.71 -8.95
N ILE A 202 16.96 3.41 -8.61
CA ILE A 202 15.78 3.95 -9.30
C ILE A 202 15.26 5.10 -8.45
N SER A 203 15.63 6.32 -8.83
CA SER A 203 15.13 7.54 -8.19
C SER A 203 13.76 7.87 -8.77
N VAL A 204 12.72 7.68 -7.95
CA VAL A 204 11.34 7.73 -8.42
C VAL A 204 10.91 9.14 -8.86
N SER A 205 9.84 9.26 -9.64
CA SER A 205 9.25 10.57 -9.95
C SER A 205 8.88 11.30 -8.66
N ASN A 206 9.16 12.59 -8.59
CA ASN A 206 8.99 13.45 -7.42
C ASN A 206 8.06 14.62 -7.72
N ILE A 207 7.38 15.13 -6.71
CA ILE A 207 6.69 16.40 -6.75
C ILE A 207 7.71 17.49 -6.46
N SER A 208 7.72 18.52 -7.30
CA SER A 208 8.34 19.80 -6.98
C SER A 208 7.25 20.86 -6.95
N SER A 209 6.67 21.09 -5.76
CA SER A 209 5.58 22.05 -5.59
C SER A 209 5.87 22.97 -4.42
N SER A 210 5.67 24.28 -4.62
CA SER A 210 5.69 25.23 -3.51
C SER A 210 4.53 25.01 -2.53
N LYS A 211 3.40 24.47 -3.01
CA LYS A 211 2.20 24.18 -2.21
C LYS A 211 2.35 22.86 -1.43
N PHE A 212 2.88 21.82 -2.06
CA PHE A 212 2.93 20.46 -1.49
C PHE A 212 4.33 20.00 -1.06
N GLY A 213 5.36 20.83 -1.28
CA GLY A 213 6.75 20.48 -1.00
C GLY A 213 7.30 19.44 -1.96
N THR A 214 8.22 18.61 -1.43
CA THR A 214 8.80 17.47 -2.17
C THR A 214 8.37 16.13 -1.60
N GLY A 215 8.24 15.13 -2.46
CA GLY A 215 7.83 13.76 -2.16
C GLY A 215 7.34 13.08 -3.43
N SER A 216 7.41 11.75 -3.49
CA SER A 216 7.13 10.99 -4.71
C SER A 216 5.86 11.47 -5.40
N LEU A 217 5.84 11.49 -6.74
CA LEU A 217 4.66 11.75 -7.55
C LEU A 217 3.67 10.60 -7.32
N CYS A 218 2.90 10.74 -6.24
CA CYS A 218 1.93 9.76 -5.78
C CYS A 218 0.67 10.37 -5.22
N ASP A 219 -0.42 9.62 -5.35
CA ASP A 219 -1.71 9.91 -4.72
C ASP A 219 -1.59 10.28 -3.24
N TYR A 220 -0.92 9.45 -2.43
CA TYR A 220 -0.75 9.67 -0.99
C TYR A 220 -0.03 10.99 -0.70
N SER A 221 0.98 11.33 -1.50
CA SER A 221 1.70 12.58 -1.38
C SER A 221 0.78 13.80 -1.52
N TYR A 222 -0.25 13.72 -2.37
CA TYR A 222 -1.23 14.79 -2.52
C TYR A 222 -2.27 14.73 -1.40
N TRP A 223 -2.86 13.54 -1.17
CA TRP A 223 -3.84 13.31 -0.12
C TRP A 223 -3.33 13.78 1.25
N ALA A 224 -2.14 13.34 1.66
CA ALA A 224 -1.56 13.66 2.95
C ALA A 224 -1.26 15.16 3.17
N ARG A 225 -1.29 15.99 2.11
CA ARG A 225 -0.91 17.41 2.14
C ARG A 225 -2.01 18.33 1.63
N ALA A 226 -3.26 17.93 1.85
CA ALA A 226 -4.44 18.70 1.45
C ALA A 226 -4.50 19.01 -0.06
N GLY A 227 -3.90 18.16 -0.89
CA GLY A 227 -4.12 18.13 -2.33
C GLY A 227 -5.38 17.34 -2.67
N THR A 228 -5.94 17.62 -3.85
CA THR A 228 -7.12 16.91 -4.37
C THR A 228 -6.71 15.92 -5.48
N PRO A 229 -7.60 14.98 -5.86
CA PRO A 229 -7.39 14.12 -7.03
C PRO A 229 -7.10 14.92 -8.31
N GLU A 230 -7.72 16.08 -8.51
CA GLU A 230 -7.47 16.95 -9.67
C GLU A 230 -6.09 17.60 -9.62
N ASP A 231 -5.62 18.01 -8.43
CA ASP A 231 -4.25 18.52 -8.24
C ASP A 231 -3.22 17.45 -8.63
N PHE A 232 -3.50 16.19 -8.29
CA PHE A 232 -2.65 15.04 -8.64
C PHE A 232 -2.73 14.71 -10.12
N GLU A 233 -3.93 14.60 -10.70
CA GLU A 233 -4.17 14.33 -12.12
C GLU A 233 -3.43 15.34 -12.99
N LYS A 234 -3.60 16.63 -12.71
CA LYS A 234 -2.89 17.70 -13.41
C LYS A 234 -1.39 17.47 -13.40
N LYS A 235 -0.84 17.01 -12.27
CA LYS A 235 0.60 16.75 -12.16
C LYS A 235 1.05 15.53 -12.94
N LEU A 236 0.24 14.47 -13.02
CA LEU A 236 0.52 13.33 -13.88
C LEU A 236 0.66 13.79 -15.34
N PHE A 237 -0.28 14.58 -15.85
CA PHE A 237 -0.20 15.10 -17.22
C PHE A 237 0.96 16.09 -17.43
N GLU A 238 1.26 16.95 -16.46
CA GLU A 238 2.43 17.85 -16.53
C GLU A 238 3.76 17.08 -16.61
N SER A 239 3.81 15.86 -16.06
CA SER A 239 5.01 15.02 -16.09
C SER A 239 5.33 14.44 -17.47
N LEU A 240 4.37 14.42 -18.40
CA LEU A 240 4.53 13.90 -19.77
C LEU A 240 5.48 14.74 -20.64
N LYS A 241 5.94 15.90 -20.15
CA LYS A 241 7.02 16.64 -20.81
C LYS A 241 8.38 15.92 -20.73
N TYR A 242 8.53 14.97 -19.80
CA TYR A 242 9.78 14.25 -19.57
C TYR A 242 9.86 12.94 -20.37
N ASP A 243 11.08 12.53 -20.70
CA ASP A 243 11.41 11.28 -21.37
C ASP A 243 11.08 10.03 -20.54
N LYS A 244 11.18 10.12 -19.21
CA LYS A 244 10.92 9.02 -18.27
C LYS A 244 10.13 9.48 -17.05
N ILE A 245 9.10 8.71 -16.70
CA ILE A 245 8.35 8.87 -15.46
C ILE A 245 8.16 7.52 -14.77
N CYS A 246 8.03 7.55 -13.45
CA CYS A 246 7.62 6.40 -12.67
C CYS A 246 6.72 6.88 -11.52
N PRO A 247 5.44 7.20 -11.82
CA PRO A 247 4.48 7.56 -10.79
C PRO A 247 4.29 6.39 -9.81
N VAL A 248 3.97 6.73 -8.57
CA VAL A 248 3.79 5.77 -7.49
C VAL A 248 2.33 5.83 -7.03
N SER A 249 1.68 4.70 -6.79
CA SER A 249 0.36 4.65 -6.15
C SER A 249 0.43 3.89 -4.84
N HIS A 250 -0.22 4.43 -3.82
CA HIS A 250 -0.67 3.63 -2.71
C HIS A 250 -2.01 3.01 -3.07
N THR A 251 -2.09 1.68 -3.09
CA THR A 251 -3.21 0.97 -3.73
C THR A 251 -4.53 1.10 -2.97
N TYR A 252 -4.50 1.33 -1.65
CA TYR A 252 -5.68 1.74 -0.88
C TYR A 252 -6.23 3.14 -1.22
N LEU A 253 -5.49 3.95 -1.98
CA LEU A 253 -5.97 5.19 -2.59
C LEU A 253 -6.28 4.97 -4.06
N GLY A 254 -5.26 4.73 -4.89
CA GLY A 254 -5.42 4.67 -6.33
C GLY A 254 -6.27 3.49 -6.81
N GLY A 255 -6.35 2.41 -6.04
CA GLY A 255 -7.12 1.21 -6.40
C GLY A 255 -8.45 1.08 -5.68
N MET A 256 -8.64 1.75 -4.53
CA MET A 256 -9.90 1.71 -3.78
C MET A 256 -10.73 2.98 -3.87
N LYS A 257 -10.13 4.17 -3.91
CA LYS A 257 -10.87 5.42 -3.77
C LYS A 257 -11.24 5.98 -5.13
N LYS A 258 -12.54 6.10 -5.39
CA LYS A 258 -13.10 6.40 -6.71
C LYS A 258 -12.44 7.59 -7.40
N GLU A 259 -12.40 8.75 -6.74
CA GLU A 259 -11.88 9.98 -7.35
C GLU A 259 -10.36 9.88 -7.65
N TRP A 260 -9.60 9.15 -6.83
CA TRP A 260 -8.17 8.91 -7.06
C TRP A 260 -7.95 7.87 -8.17
N ASN A 261 -8.79 6.84 -8.22
CA ASN A 261 -8.79 5.82 -9.27
C ASN A 261 -9.14 6.43 -10.64
N ASP A 262 -10.16 7.30 -10.69
CA ASP A 262 -10.58 8.00 -11.91
C ASP A 262 -9.42 8.83 -12.50
N ALA A 263 -8.59 9.47 -11.66
CA ALA A 263 -7.40 10.20 -12.10
C ALA A 263 -6.37 9.29 -12.80
N TYR A 264 -6.14 8.08 -12.28
CA TYR A 264 -5.27 7.09 -12.93
C TYR A 264 -5.89 6.54 -14.21
N LEU A 265 -7.18 6.17 -14.21
CA LEU A 265 -7.87 5.68 -15.41
C LEU A 265 -7.76 6.69 -16.55
N LYS A 266 -8.07 7.96 -16.27
CA LYS A 266 -7.95 9.02 -17.27
C LYS A 266 -6.52 9.20 -17.76
N PHE A 267 -5.53 9.12 -16.87
CA PHE A 267 -4.13 9.18 -17.24
C PHE A 267 -3.74 8.00 -18.15
N PHE A 268 -4.09 6.77 -17.77
CA PHE A 268 -3.79 5.58 -18.56
C PHE A 268 -4.48 5.56 -19.92
N ASP A 269 -5.72 6.04 -20.00
CA ASP A 269 -6.52 6.01 -21.24
C ASP A 269 -6.16 7.16 -22.20
N SER A 270 -5.63 8.28 -21.68
CA SER A 270 -5.41 9.50 -22.48
C SER A 270 -3.94 9.84 -22.71
N ALA A 271 -3.02 9.37 -21.85
CA ALA A 271 -1.62 9.72 -21.95
C ALA A 271 -0.88 8.84 -22.96
N ASN A 272 -0.04 9.45 -23.79
CA ASN A 272 0.86 8.73 -24.68
C ASN A 272 2.14 8.31 -23.92
N VAL A 273 2.03 7.22 -23.15
CA VAL A 273 3.14 6.65 -22.38
C VAL A 273 3.49 5.27 -22.90
N GLU A 274 4.76 5.06 -23.24
CA GLU A 274 5.32 3.75 -23.54
C GLU A 274 5.64 3.04 -22.21
N TRP A 275 4.69 2.27 -21.69
CA TRP A 275 4.86 1.52 -20.44
C TRP A 275 5.87 0.38 -20.60
N LYS A 276 6.79 0.26 -19.64
CA LYS A 276 7.92 -0.66 -19.66
C LYS A 276 7.95 -1.52 -18.39
N SER A 277 8.37 -2.77 -18.54
CA SER A 277 8.75 -3.61 -17.40
C SER A 277 9.99 -3.05 -16.69
N LEU A 278 10.29 -3.56 -15.49
CA LEU A 278 11.46 -3.10 -14.73
C LEU A 278 12.76 -3.29 -15.51
N ASP A 279 12.94 -4.47 -16.10
CA ASP A 279 14.16 -4.81 -16.83
C ASP A 279 14.31 -3.99 -18.12
N GLU A 280 13.20 -3.68 -18.82
CA GLU A 280 13.23 -2.79 -19.99
C GLU A 280 13.52 -1.33 -19.61
N PHE A 281 12.84 -0.83 -18.57
CA PHE A 281 12.95 0.56 -18.12
C PHE A 281 14.36 0.86 -17.61
N THR A 282 15.00 -0.12 -16.97
CA THR A 282 16.33 0.00 -16.36
C THR A 282 17.46 -0.57 -17.20
N LYS A 283 17.19 -1.07 -18.42
CA LYS A 283 18.17 -1.75 -19.28
C LYS A 283 19.48 -0.98 -19.39
N ALA A 284 19.39 0.30 -19.77
CA ALA A 284 20.50 1.24 -19.73
C ALA A 284 20.29 2.25 -18.59
N PRO A 285 21.30 2.49 -17.74
CA PRO A 285 21.22 3.58 -16.77
C PRO A 285 21.20 4.93 -17.49
N ASP A 286 20.54 5.92 -16.90
CA ASP A 286 20.57 7.29 -17.40
C ASP A 286 21.93 7.94 -17.10
N LEU A 287 22.48 7.65 -15.93
CA LEU A 287 23.71 8.22 -15.42
C LEU A 287 24.57 7.15 -14.76
N ILE A 288 25.84 7.09 -15.15
CA ILE A 288 26.88 6.30 -14.48
C ILE A 288 27.80 7.31 -13.79
N LEU A 289 27.89 7.25 -12.46
CA LEU A 289 28.59 8.24 -11.64
C LEU A 289 29.18 7.57 -10.39
N PRO A 290 30.26 8.09 -9.79
CA PRO A 290 30.67 7.69 -8.45
C PRO A 290 29.52 7.93 -7.46
N PHE A 291 29.33 7.03 -6.49
CA PHE A 291 28.23 7.13 -5.51
C PHE A 291 28.22 8.49 -4.80
N SER A 292 29.40 9.02 -4.47
CA SER A 292 29.56 10.34 -3.85
C SER A 292 28.98 11.53 -4.65
N LYS A 293 28.71 11.33 -5.94
CA LYS A 293 28.10 12.32 -6.84
C LYS A 293 26.60 12.08 -7.08
N ILE A 294 26.08 10.93 -6.69
CA ILE A 294 24.65 10.61 -6.83
C ILE A 294 23.87 11.40 -5.77
N PRO A 295 22.85 12.18 -6.16
CA PRO A 295 22.08 12.98 -5.23
C PRO A 295 21.22 12.08 -4.35
N GLN A 296 21.04 12.50 -3.10
CA GLN A 296 20.12 11.85 -2.17
C GLN A 296 19.05 12.84 -1.72
N ASN A 297 17.78 12.49 -1.92
CA ASN A 297 16.67 13.24 -1.35
C ASN A 297 16.31 12.62 0.01
N ARG A 298 16.62 13.35 1.09
CA ARG A 298 16.26 12.97 2.46
C ARG A 298 15.07 13.76 3.03
N GLU A 299 14.47 14.66 2.26
CA GLU A 299 13.45 15.57 2.77
C GLU A 299 12.14 14.84 3.09
N VAL A 300 11.66 14.97 4.32
CA VAL A 300 10.36 14.43 4.77
C VAL A 300 9.55 15.53 5.43
N GLN A 301 8.53 16.03 4.72
CA GLN A 301 7.73 17.17 5.18
C GLN A 301 6.40 16.80 5.87
N TYR A 302 5.98 15.53 5.82
CA TYR A 302 4.74 15.07 6.43
C TYR A 302 5.03 13.93 7.41
N VAL A 303 4.97 14.22 8.70
CA VAL A 303 5.00 13.19 9.75
C VAL A 303 3.57 12.76 10.13
N GLN A 304 2.60 13.67 9.96
CA GLN A 304 1.17 13.39 10.10
C GLN A 304 0.42 13.90 8.86
N PRO A 305 -0.41 13.06 8.22
CA PRO A 305 -1.22 13.46 7.08
C PRO A 305 -2.28 14.48 7.51
N LYS A 306 -2.57 15.45 6.63
CA LYS A 306 -3.59 16.48 6.81
C LYS A 306 -4.43 16.61 5.53
N PRO A 307 -5.23 15.58 5.19
CA PRO A 307 -6.05 15.62 3.99
C PRO A 307 -7.21 16.60 4.13
N VAL A 308 -7.74 17.08 3.00
CA VAL A 308 -9.00 17.85 2.97
C VAL A 308 -10.19 16.95 3.31
N LYS A 309 -10.16 15.70 2.85
CA LYS A 309 -11.19 14.68 3.00
C LYS A 309 -10.54 13.39 3.50
N SER A 310 -11.10 12.78 4.55
CA SER A 310 -10.53 11.55 5.10
C SER A 310 -10.73 10.36 4.15
N LEU A 311 -10.07 9.23 4.42
CA LEU A 311 -10.25 8.03 3.61
C LEU A 311 -11.69 7.49 3.74
N GLU A 312 -12.26 7.57 4.95
CA GLU A 312 -13.60 7.10 5.28
C GLU A 312 -14.69 7.91 4.59
N GLU A 313 -14.45 9.21 4.39
CA GLU A 313 -15.36 10.10 3.66
C GLU A 313 -15.27 9.92 2.14
N THR A 314 -14.21 9.29 1.65
CA THR A 314 -13.95 9.11 0.22
C THR A 314 -14.60 7.82 -0.29
N GLU A 315 -15.47 7.98 -1.28
CA GLU A 315 -16.20 6.89 -1.93
C GLU A 315 -15.24 5.84 -2.49
N ASN A 316 -15.57 4.56 -2.26
CA ASN A 316 -14.82 3.47 -2.84
C ASN A 316 -15.26 3.24 -4.30
N VAL A 317 -14.38 2.65 -5.11
CA VAL A 317 -14.78 2.09 -6.40
C VAL A 317 -15.77 0.96 -6.16
N ASN A 318 -16.88 0.96 -6.89
CA ASN A 318 -17.75 -0.19 -6.98
C ASN A 318 -17.12 -1.16 -7.98
N ASN A 319 -16.20 -2.01 -7.52
CA ASN A 319 -15.63 -3.04 -8.38
C ASN A 319 -16.32 -4.38 -8.10
N PRO A 320 -17.03 -4.98 -9.07
CA PRO A 320 -17.56 -6.34 -8.92
C PRO A 320 -16.44 -7.39 -8.85
N CYS A 321 -15.27 -7.13 -9.45
CA CYS A 321 -14.20 -8.11 -9.58
C CYS A 321 -13.32 -8.20 -8.33
N SER A 322 -13.74 -9.05 -7.39
CA SER A 322 -12.92 -9.48 -6.26
C SER A 322 -11.67 -10.26 -6.70
N ILE A 323 -10.63 -10.38 -5.86
CA ILE A 323 -9.44 -11.21 -6.16
C ILE A 323 -9.83 -12.61 -6.57
N GLU A 324 -10.89 -13.12 -5.96
CA GLU A 324 -11.45 -14.43 -6.19
C GLU A 324 -12.01 -14.57 -7.61
N GLU A 325 -12.64 -13.53 -8.16
CA GLU A 325 -13.09 -13.51 -9.56
C GLU A 325 -11.90 -13.46 -10.53
N LEU A 326 -10.81 -12.76 -10.17
CA LEU A 326 -9.56 -12.78 -10.96
C LEU A 326 -8.87 -14.15 -10.90
N ILE A 327 -8.91 -14.82 -9.75
CA ILE A 327 -8.44 -16.21 -9.61
C ILE A 327 -9.25 -17.11 -10.54
N GLU A 328 -10.58 -16.97 -10.55
CA GLU A 328 -11.48 -17.72 -11.42
C GLU A 328 -11.15 -17.52 -12.91
N GLU A 329 -11.05 -16.27 -13.40
CA GLU A 329 -10.69 -15.99 -14.80
C GLU A 329 -9.32 -16.58 -15.21
N ILE A 330 -8.33 -16.53 -14.30
CA ILE A 330 -6.98 -17.06 -14.57
C ILE A 330 -6.94 -18.60 -14.48
N THR A 331 -7.81 -19.22 -13.68
CA THR A 331 -7.88 -20.70 -13.57
C THR A 331 -8.78 -21.34 -14.63
N GLU A 332 -9.78 -20.63 -15.15
CA GLU A 332 -10.67 -21.12 -16.21
C GLU A 332 -9.96 -21.45 -17.53
N GLU A 333 -8.82 -20.82 -17.84
CA GLU A 333 -7.99 -21.23 -18.99
C GLU A 333 -7.33 -22.62 -18.81
N SER A 334 -7.36 -23.22 -17.62
CA SER A 334 -6.56 -24.41 -17.30
C SER A 334 -7.31 -25.70 -16.98
N THR A 335 -8.64 -25.71 -16.81
CA THR A 335 -9.34 -26.96 -16.48
C THR A 335 -10.73 -27.10 -17.12
N GLN A 336 -10.83 -28.03 -18.07
CA GLN A 336 -12.08 -28.61 -18.51
C GLN A 336 -12.79 -29.34 -17.36
N GLU A 337 -14.09 -29.05 -17.24
CA GLU A 337 -15.20 -29.85 -16.67
C GLU A 337 -14.89 -30.81 -15.51
N SER A 338 -15.51 -30.53 -14.35
CA SER A 338 -16.02 -31.60 -13.50
C SER A 338 -17.40 -31.28 -12.95
N THR A 339 -18.26 -32.29 -12.99
CA THR A 339 -19.69 -32.29 -12.66
C THR A 339 -19.97 -31.91 -11.20
N GLU A 340 -20.91 -30.98 -11.00
CA GLU A 340 -21.32 -30.32 -9.74
C GLU A 340 -21.92 -31.24 -8.66
N SER A 341 -22.16 -32.53 -8.93
CA SER A 341 -23.02 -33.37 -8.08
C SER A 341 -22.37 -33.94 -6.80
N ASN A 342 -21.18 -33.49 -6.39
CA ASN A 342 -20.48 -34.04 -5.21
C ASN A 342 -19.83 -32.98 -4.30
N LEU A 343 -20.23 -31.71 -4.40
CA LEU A 343 -19.63 -30.65 -3.59
C LEU A 343 -19.89 -30.87 -2.09
N TYR A 344 -21.13 -31.13 -1.71
CA TYR A 344 -21.57 -31.23 -0.31
C TYR A 344 -21.18 -32.56 0.37
N GLY A 345 -20.94 -33.64 -0.37
CA GLY A 345 -20.63 -34.95 0.19
C GLY A 345 -21.71 -35.41 1.18
N GLU A 346 -21.32 -35.81 2.40
CA GLU A 346 -22.25 -36.16 3.48
C GLU A 346 -22.72 -34.96 4.32
N TYR A 347 -22.20 -33.75 4.06
CA TYR A 347 -22.45 -32.55 4.85
C TYR A 347 -23.39 -31.58 4.13
N LYS A 348 -24.46 -31.15 4.80
CA LYS A 348 -25.40 -30.18 4.23
C LYS A 348 -24.95 -28.72 4.31
N ILE A 349 -23.95 -28.47 5.16
CA ILE A 349 -23.38 -27.15 5.41
C ILE A 349 -21.87 -27.25 5.25
N VAL A 350 -21.29 -26.30 4.53
CA VAL A 350 -19.84 -26.16 4.38
C VAL A 350 -19.44 -24.77 4.82
N MET A 351 -18.45 -24.66 5.71
CA MET A 351 -17.98 -23.40 6.26
C MET A 351 -16.51 -23.17 5.93
N PHE A 352 -16.23 -22.08 5.23
CA PHE A 352 -14.89 -21.56 4.97
C PHE A 352 -14.56 -20.47 5.98
N HIS A 353 -13.43 -20.58 6.68
CA HIS A 353 -13.06 -19.59 7.69
C HIS A 353 -11.58 -19.62 8.08
N ASN A 354 -11.14 -18.56 8.76
CA ASN A 354 -9.75 -18.37 9.22
C ASN A 354 -9.48 -18.84 10.67
N ASN A 355 -10.49 -19.43 11.33
CA ASN A 355 -10.45 -19.90 12.72
C ASN A 355 -10.03 -18.86 13.78
N ARG A 356 -10.08 -17.56 13.47
CA ARG A 356 -9.60 -16.48 14.36
C ARG A 356 -10.62 -15.36 14.56
N GLY A 357 -11.44 -15.07 13.55
CA GLY A 357 -12.42 -13.98 13.61
C GLY A 357 -13.55 -14.23 14.63
N PRO A 358 -14.08 -13.19 15.31
CA PRO A 358 -15.14 -13.35 16.30
C PRO A 358 -16.41 -13.99 15.70
N MET A 359 -16.78 -13.63 14.47
CA MET A 359 -17.91 -14.26 13.75
C MET A 359 -17.64 -15.73 13.42
N CYS A 360 -16.40 -16.10 13.09
CA CYS A 360 -16.03 -17.50 12.84
C CYS A 360 -16.17 -18.35 14.12
N LEU A 361 -15.74 -17.79 15.26
CA LEU A 361 -15.83 -18.46 16.55
C LEU A 361 -17.29 -18.57 17.01
N GLN A 362 -18.09 -17.53 16.79
CA GLN A 362 -19.53 -17.53 17.09
C GLN A 362 -20.28 -18.58 16.26
N ALA A 363 -20.03 -18.65 14.95
CA ALA A 363 -20.62 -19.66 14.08
C ALA A 363 -20.28 -21.09 14.54
N LYS A 364 -19.02 -21.33 14.95
CA LYS A 364 -18.58 -22.63 15.47
C LYS A 364 -19.26 -23.01 16.78
N GLU A 365 -19.39 -22.07 17.72
CA GLU A 365 -20.10 -22.35 18.97
C GLU A 365 -21.59 -22.60 18.71
N PHE A 366 -22.22 -21.83 17.83
CA PHE A 366 -23.60 -22.05 17.41
C PHE A 366 -23.81 -23.45 16.80
N PHE A 367 -22.97 -23.87 15.83
CA PHE A 367 -23.09 -25.20 15.25
C PHE A 367 -22.91 -26.31 16.29
N LYS A 368 -22.05 -26.10 17.29
CA LYS A 368 -21.84 -27.03 18.40
C LYS A 368 -23.03 -27.07 19.36
N GLU A 369 -23.57 -25.91 19.76
CA GLU A 369 -24.74 -25.78 20.65
C GLU A 369 -25.98 -26.47 20.05
N HIS A 370 -26.17 -26.35 18.74
CA HIS A 370 -27.30 -26.93 18.02
C HIS A 370 -27.01 -28.30 17.39
N ASN A 371 -25.84 -28.88 17.65
CA ASN A 371 -25.42 -30.19 17.13
C ASN A 371 -25.52 -30.31 15.59
N ILE A 372 -25.21 -29.21 14.90
CA ILE A 372 -25.21 -29.10 13.44
C ILE A 372 -23.86 -29.62 12.91
N LYS A 373 -23.90 -30.63 12.05
CA LYS A 373 -22.71 -31.13 11.35
C LYS A 373 -22.42 -30.26 10.13
N PHE A 374 -21.17 -29.84 9.98
CA PHE A 374 -20.71 -29.09 8.83
C PHE A 374 -19.31 -29.55 8.39
N LYS A 375 -19.00 -29.35 7.11
CA LYS A 375 -17.66 -29.52 6.56
C LYS A 375 -16.86 -28.24 6.82
N GLU A 376 -15.73 -28.36 7.50
CA GLU A 376 -14.82 -27.24 7.76
C GLU A 376 -13.79 -27.16 6.62
N VAL A 377 -13.50 -25.94 6.16
CA VAL A 377 -12.41 -25.63 5.21
C VAL A 377 -11.68 -24.41 5.74
N LEU A 378 -10.39 -24.57 6.05
CA LEU A 378 -9.59 -23.52 6.66
C LEU A 378 -8.82 -22.75 5.59
N THR A 379 -8.60 -21.44 5.82
CA THR A 379 -7.75 -20.62 4.93
C THR A 379 -6.31 -21.13 4.82
N THR A 380 -5.90 -22.07 5.69
CA THR A 380 -4.60 -22.74 5.65
C THR A 380 -4.59 -24.02 4.82
N ASP A 381 -5.73 -24.46 4.29
CA ASP A 381 -5.82 -25.67 3.47
C ASP A 381 -5.29 -25.38 2.06
N ASP A 382 -4.42 -26.25 1.53
CA ASP A 382 -3.76 -26.07 0.23
C ASP A 382 -4.74 -25.89 -0.94
N ASN A 383 -5.98 -26.38 -0.80
CA ASN A 383 -7.03 -26.29 -1.82
C ASN A 383 -8.16 -25.30 -1.46
N PHE A 384 -7.96 -24.44 -0.45
CA PHE A 384 -8.98 -23.51 0.04
C PHE A 384 -9.57 -22.67 -1.09
N ALA A 385 -8.72 -21.99 -1.87
CA ALA A 385 -9.14 -21.10 -2.94
C ALA A 385 -9.89 -21.84 -4.06
N GLU A 386 -9.36 -22.98 -4.50
CA GLU A 386 -9.99 -23.81 -5.54
C GLU A 386 -11.37 -24.31 -5.09
N LEU A 387 -11.49 -24.73 -3.83
CA LEU A 387 -12.75 -25.25 -3.32
C LEU A 387 -13.77 -24.13 -3.11
N LEU A 388 -13.36 -22.98 -2.57
CA LEU A 388 -14.25 -21.84 -2.37
C LEU A 388 -14.85 -21.35 -3.70
N ALA A 389 -14.02 -21.26 -4.75
CA ALA A 389 -14.47 -20.91 -6.10
C ALA A 389 -15.57 -21.87 -6.61
N LYS A 390 -15.40 -23.18 -6.39
CA LYS A 390 -16.42 -24.18 -6.78
C LYS A 390 -17.79 -23.95 -6.09
N TYR A 391 -17.81 -23.52 -4.84
CA TYR A 391 -19.08 -23.22 -4.13
C TYR A 391 -19.70 -21.88 -4.54
N ARG A 392 -18.88 -20.90 -4.93
CA ARG A 392 -19.32 -19.57 -5.39
C ARG A 392 -19.79 -19.56 -6.84
N LYS A 393 -19.34 -20.49 -7.68
CA LYS A 393 -19.64 -20.56 -9.13
C LYS A 393 -21.12 -20.31 -9.48
N ASN A 394 -22.05 -20.91 -8.72
CA ASN A 394 -23.50 -20.75 -8.95
C ASN A 394 -24.18 -19.84 -7.92
N ARG A 395 -23.40 -19.18 -7.05
CA ARG A 395 -23.86 -18.29 -5.98
C ARG A 395 -22.99 -17.03 -5.90
N PRO A 396 -23.09 -16.13 -6.89
CA PRO A 396 -22.26 -14.93 -6.95
C PRO A 396 -22.57 -13.93 -5.83
N VAL A 397 -23.70 -14.08 -5.14
CA VAL A 397 -24.16 -13.18 -4.07
C VAL A 397 -24.34 -13.98 -2.78
N SER A 398 -23.91 -13.42 -1.64
CA SER A 398 -24.19 -13.96 -0.31
C SER A 398 -25.36 -13.23 0.36
N LYS A 399 -25.97 -13.88 1.36
CA LYS A 399 -26.92 -13.27 2.29
C LYS A 399 -26.22 -12.85 3.58
N GLY A 400 -26.85 -11.96 4.34
CA GLY A 400 -26.44 -11.59 5.69
C GLY A 400 -25.52 -10.37 5.75
N VAL A 401 -24.38 -10.47 6.45
CA VAL A 401 -23.53 -9.33 6.83
C VAL A 401 -22.91 -8.62 5.62
N SER A 402 -22.62 -9.39 4.56
CA SER A 402 -22.19 -8.86 3.26
C SER A 402 -22.88 -9.65 2.15
N ASN A 403 -23.16 -8.96 1.04
CA ASN A 403 -23.67 -9.54 -0.20
C ASN A 403 -22.57 -9.90 -1.21
N SER A 404 -21.33 -9.55 -0.91
CA SER A 404 -20.13 -9.65 -1.76
C SER A 404 -19.04 -10.54 -1.15
N TYR A 405 -19.35 -11.38 -0.15
CA TYR A 405 -18.39 -12.25 0.52
C TYR A 405 -17.20 -11.52 1.17
N GLU A 406 -17.43 -10.38 1.82
CA GLU A 406 -16.37 -9.56 2.44
C GLU A 406 -15.93 -10.05 3.83
N PHE A 407 -16.76 -10.83 4.51
CA PHE A 407 -16.53 -11.22 5.90
C PHE A 407 -16.56 -12.74 6.09
N TYR A 408 -15.54 -13.27 6.78
CA TYR A 408 -15.56 -14.64 7.28
C TYR A 408 -16.49 -14.79 8.50
N PRO A 409 -17.14 -15.95 8.69
CA PRO A 409 -17.06 -17.15 7.84
C PRO A 409 -17.88 -17.02 6.55
N PHE A 410 -17.54 -17.81 5.53
CA PHE A 410 -18.43 -18.06 4.39
C PHE A 410 -19.13 -19.40 4.59
N ILE A 411 -20.45 -19.38 4.65
CA ILE A 411 -21.25 -20.57 4.95
C ILE A 411 -22.08 -20.90 3.72
N PHE A 412 -21.96 -22.12 3.21
CA PHE A 412 -22.69 -22.60 2.04
C PHE A 412 -23.64 -23.72 2.44
N THR A 413 -24.89 -23.60 2.02
CA THR A 413 -25.91 -24.66 2.05
C THR A 413 -26.27 -25.03 0.62
N GLU A 414 -27.11 -26.04 0.41
CA GLU A 414 -27.62 -26.35 -0.95
C GLU A 414 -28.45 -25.20 -1.54
N GLU A 415 -29.09 -24.39 -0.70
CA GLU A 415 -30.05 -23.36 -1.11
C GLU A 415 -29.49 -21.93 -1.08
N ALA A 416 -28.46 -21.68 -0.26
CA ALA A 416 -27.98 -20.34 0.01
C ALA A 416 -26.48 -20.30 0.35
N SER A 417 -25.95 -19.09 0.35
CA SER A 417 -24.59 -18.75 0.77
C SER A 417 -24.63 -17.52 1.66
N TYR A 418 -23.80 -17.48 2.70
CA TYR A 418 -23.75 -16.41 3.69
C TYR A 418 -22.33 -15.91 3.86
N SER A 419 -22.19 -14.62 4.15
CA SER A 419 -20.93 -13.99 4.53
C SER A 419 -21.08 -13.32 5.90
N GLY A 420 -20.14 -13.63 6.80
CA GLY A 420 -20.21 -13.28 8.21
C GLY A 420 -21.15 -14.21 8.98
N PHE A 421 -21.37 -13.91 10.25
CA PHE A 421 -22.31 -14.63 11.10
C PHE A 421 -22.99 -13.68 12.07
N ASN A 422 -24.32 -13.73 12.15
CA ASN A 422 -25.17 -12.95 13.04
C ASN A 422 -26.45 -13.75 13.38
N GLU A 423 -27.35 -13.16 14.17
CA GLU A 423 -28.60 -13.82 14.59
C GLU A 423 -29.52 -14.18 13.41
N GLU A 424 -29.62 -13.32 12.40
CA GLU A 424 -30.42 -13.57 11.19
C GLU A 424 -29.93 -14.81 10.43
N ILE A 425 -28.61 -14.92 10.20
CA ILE A 425 -28.00 -16.08 9.56
C ILE A 425 -28.19 -17.34 10.43
N ALA A 426 -28.12 -17.21 11.75
CA ALA A 426 -28.33 -18.32 12.66
C ALA A 426 -29.77 -18.89 12.54
N GLU A 427 -30.78 -18.03 12.47
CA GLU A 427 -32.18 -18.40 12.26
C GLU A 427 -32.38 -19.11 10.91
N ASP A 428 -31.85 -18.53 9.82
CA ASP A 428 -31.90 -19.11 8.48
C ASP A 428 -31.26 -20.52 8.43
N LEU A 429 -30.14 -20.70 9.11
CA LEU A 429 -29.44 -21.99 9.17
C LEU A 429 -30.22 -23.02 10.00
N LEU A 430 -30.92 -22.62 11.07
CA LEU A 430 -31.81 -23.52 11.80
C LEU A 430 -33.00 -23.94 10.94
N GLU A 431 -33.63 -23.01 10.23
CA GLU A 431 -34.72 -23.33 9.32
C GLU A 431 -34.28 -24.32 8.23
N PHE A 432 -33.12 -24.07 7.62
CA PHE A 432 -32.53 -24.97 6.63
C PHE A 432 -32.22 -26.35 7.19
N VAL A 433 -31.67 -26.46 8.41
CA VAL A 433 -31.36 -27.79 8.99
C VAL A 433 -32.64 -28.53 9.38
N ASN A 434 -33.68 -27.82 9.84
CA ASN A 434 -34.96 -28.41 10.25
C ASN A 434 -35.88 -28.80 9.07
N SER A 435 -35.56 -28.37 7.84
CA SER A 435 -36.31 -28.78 6.63
C SER A 435 -35.95 -30.19 6.14
N TYR A 436 -34.97 -30.84 6.79
CA TYR A 436 -34.51 -32.21 6.55
C TYR A 436 -34.68 -33.08 7.80
#